data_AF-A0A842U0C5-F1
#
_entry.id   AF-A0A842U0C5-F1
#
_cell.length_a   1.000
_cell.length_b   1.000
_cell.length_c   1.000
_cell.angle_alpha   90.00
_cell.angle_beta   90.00
_cell.angle_gamma   90.00
#
_symmetry.space_group_name_H-M   'P 1'
#
loop_
_entity.id
_entity.type
_entity.pdbx_description
1 polymer ?
#
loop_
_entity_poly.entity_id
_entity_poly.type
_entity_poly.pdbx_seq_one_letter_code
_entity_poly.pdbx_strand_id
1 'polypeptide(L)'
;MKNKLLFIAIFVVFLIICSFIILSMEENNLYLVEGKNNIVINDSEPFYVKTLVELNQDIEVVSCKNEDYDFGYVNVFGGVGENFIIYPNKKYEIIANKDFNLVLPKS
;
A
#
# COMPACT_ATOMS: atom_id res chain seq x y z
N MET A 1 -27.88 -17.97 39.26
CA MET A 1 -27.10 -18.66 38.20
C MET A 1 -27.42 -18.19 36.79
N LYS A 2 -28.70 -17.99 36.41
CA LYS A 2 -29.09 -17.53 35.06
C LYS A 2 -28.39 -16.23 34.61
N ASN A 3 -28.29 -15.21 35.47
CA ASN A 3 -27.65 -13.95 35.10
C ASN A 3 -26.13 -14.09 34.87
N LYS A 4 -25.45 -15.01 35.57
CA LYS A 4 -24.02 -15.28 35.35
C LYS A 4 -23.76 -15.92 33.98
N LEU A 5 -24.65 -16.84 33.57
CA LEU A 5 -24.62 -17.47 32.25
C LEU A 5 -24.89 -16.45 31.12
N LEU A 6 -25.81 -15.51 31.34
CA LEU A 6 -26.08 -14.42 30.40
C LEU A 6 -24.84 -13.52 30.21
N PHE A 7 -24.16 -13.14 31.30
CA PHE A 7 -22.94 -12.33 31.22
C PHE A 7 -21.81 -13.04 30.47
N ILE A 8 -21.63 -14.34 30.70
CA ILE A 8 -20.63 -15.15 29.98
C ILE A 8 -20.96 -15.18 28.48
N ALA A 9 -22.23 -15.39 28.12
CA ALA A 9 -22.64 -15.41 26.72
C ALA A 9 -22.38 -14.06 26.02
N ILE A 10 -22.71 -12.94 26.67
CA ILE A 10 -22.44 -11.59 26.12
C ILE A 10 -20.94 -11.35 25.95
N PHE A 11 -20.14 -11.77 26.93
CA PHE A 11 -18.68 -11.61 26.88
C PHE A 11 -18.05 -12.43 25.74
N VAL A 12 -18.51 -13.66 25.52
CA VAL A 12 -18.06 -14.49 24.40
C VAL A 12 -18.42 -13.86 23.06
N VAL A 13 -19.65 -13.34 22.91
CA VAL A 13 -20.07 -12.63 21.68
C VAL A 13 -19.21 -11.39 21.45
N PHE A 14 -18.90 -10.62 22.50
CA PHE A 14 -18.01 -9.46 22.41
C PHE A 14 -16.61 -9.84 21.93
N LEU A 15 -16.02 -10.92 22.48
CA LEU A 15 -14.70 -11.40 22.05
C LEU A 15 -14.68 -11.83 20.57
N ILE A 16 -15.76 -12.48 20.11
CA ILE A 16 -15.89 -12.87 18.70
C ILE A 16 -15.91 -11.61 17.82
N ILE A 17 -16.71 -10.60 18.16
CA ILE A 17 -16.77 -9.35 17.39
C ILE A 17 -15.39 -8.64 17.35
N CYS A 18 -14.70 -8.55 18.50
CA CYS A 18 -13.35 -7.97 18.55
C CYS A 18 -12.35 -8.73 17.65
N SER A 19 -12.44 -10.06 17.59
CA SER A 19 -11.56 -10.86 16.74
C SER A 19 -11.75 -10.60 15.23
N PHE A 20 -12.99 -10.32 14.80
CA PHE A 20 -13.27 -9.94 13.41
C PHE A 20 -12.70 -8.57 13.05
N ILE A 21 -12.71 -7.62 13.98
CA ILE A 21 -12.15 -6.27 13.75
C ILE A 21 -10.62 -6.36 13.55
N ILE A 22 -9.93 -7.14 14.37
CA ILE A 22 -8.47 -7.32 14.26
C ILE A 22 -8.08 -7.96 12.92
N LEU A 23 -8.85 -8.94 12.45
CA LEU A 23 -8.58 -9.60 11.17
C LEU A 23 -8.80 -8.67 9.96
N SER A 24 -9.67 -7.66 10.07
CA SER A 24 -9.93 -6.70 8.99
C SER A 24 -8.87 -5.62 8.85
N MET A 25 -7.92 -5.52 9.77
CA MET A 25 -6.78 -4.59 9.71
C MET A 25 -5.59 -5.21 8.98
N GLU A 26 -5.83 -5.91 7.88
CA GLU A 26 -4.78 -6.30 6.95
C GLU A 26 -4.41 -5.03 6.15
N GLU A 27 -3.61 -4.15 6.76
CA GLU A 27 -2.88 -3.15 5.98
C GLU A 27 -2.09 -3.92 4.92
N ASN A 28 -2.32 -3.59 3.64
CA ASN A 28 -1.54 -4.06 2.51
C ASN A 28 -0.08 -3.62 2.67
N ASN A 29 0.66 -4.28 3.57
CA ASN A 29 2.06 -4.00 3.84
C ASN A 29 2.87 -4.59 2.67
N LEU A 30 3.03 -3.78 1.64
CA LEU A 30 3.91 -4.06 0.51
C LEU A 30 5.34 -3.76 0.94
N TYR A 31 6.08 -4.80 1.33
CA TYR A 31 7.50 -4.66 1.63
C TYR A 31 8.32 -4.59 0.34
N LEU A 32 9.16 -3.55 0.21
CA LEU A 32 10.09 -3.37 -0.89
C LEU A 32 11.51 -3.67 -0.41
N VAL A 33 12.26 -4.40 -1.23
CA VAL A 33 13.69 -4.64 -1.02
C VAL A 33 14.52 -3.57 -1.71
N GLU A 34 15.73 -3.31 -1.24
CA GLU A 34 16.71 -2.44 -1.91
C GLU A 34 16.87 -2.86 -3.39
N GLY A 35 16.88 -1.85 -4.27
CA GLY A 35 16.92 -2.04 -5.71
C GLY A 35 15.54 -2.26 -6.34
N LYS A 36 15.48 -3.10 -7.37
CA LYS A 36 14.32 -3.21 -8.26
C LYS A 36 13.23 -4.13 -7.71
N ASN A 37 12.03 -3.59 -7.58
CA ASN A 37 10.81 -4.30 -7.20
C ASN A 37 9.78 -4.23 -8.32
N ASN A 38 9.05 -5.32 -8.54
CA ASN A 38 7.92 -5.35 -9.46
C ASN A 38 6.65 -5.61 -8.66
N ILE A 39 5.81 -4.59 -8.51
CA ILE A 39 4.62 -4.66 -7.66
C ILE A 39 3.36 -4.42 -8.46
N VAL A 40 2.25 -4.99 -7.98
CA VAL A 40 0.91 -4.64 -8.42
C VAL A 40 0.24 -3.89 -7.29
N ILE A 41 -0.20 -2.67 -7.56
CA ILE A 41 -0.87 -1.82 -6.57
C ILE A 41 -2.37 -2.09 -6.68
N ASN A 42 -2.92 -2.79 -5.69
CA ASN A 42 -4.33 -3.15 -5.60
C ASN A 42 -5.05 -2.16 -4.68
N ASP A 43 -5.06 -0.89 -5.06
CA ASP A 43 -5.83 0.16 -4.38
C ASP A 43 -7.20 0.36 -5.04
N SER A 44 -8.17 0.92 -4.34
CA SER A 44 -9.49 1.23 -4.91
C SER A 44 -9.47 2.44 -5.84
N GLU A 45 -8.58 3.40 -5.61
CA GLU A 45 -8.56 4.67 -6.34
C GLU A 45 -7.20 4.98 -6.97
N PRO A 46 -7.18 5.61 -8.17
CA PRO A 46 -5.94 6.03 -8.81
C PRO A 46 -5.34 7.26 -8.11
N PHE A 47 -4.02 7.34 -8.04
CA PHE A 47 -3.30 8.46 -7.41
C PHE A 47 -2.06 8.86 -8.21
N TYR A 48 -1.54 10.06 -7.95
CA TYR A 48 -0.33 10.54 -8.61
C TYR A 48 0.93 9.90 -8.02
N VAL A 49 1.88 9.53 -8.90
CA VAL A 49 3.18 8.97 -8.50
C VAL A 49 3.94 9.92 -7.57
N LYS A 50 3.82 11.23 -7.78
CA LYS A 50 4.42 12.23 -6.90
C LYS A 50 3.96 12.08 -5.45
N THR A 51 2.68 11.80 -5.22
CA THR A 51 2.13 11.58 -3.88
C THR A 51 2.71 10.33 -3.23
N LEU A 52 2.87 9.25 -4.00
CA LEU A 52 3.52 8.02 -3.51
C LEU A 52 4.96 8.28 -3.09
N VAL A 53 5.72 9.01 -3.90
CA VAL A 53 7.12 9.31 -3.63
C VAL A 53 7.29 10.28 -2.46
N GLU A 54 6.41 11.27 -2.31
CA GLU A 54 6.41 12.18 -1.16
C GLU A 54 6.17 11.46 0.17
N LEU A 55 5.33 10.43 0.17
CA LEU A 55 5.10 9.57 1.34
C LEU A 55 6.25 8.59 1.61
N ASN A 56 7.02 8.24 0.58
CA ASN A 56 8.07 7.22 0.62
C ASN A 56 9.36 7.76 0.00
N GLN A 57 10.10 8.57 0.77
CA GLN A 57 11.31 9.25 0.28
C GLN A 57 12.42 8.29 -0.17
N ASP A 58 12.37 7.02 0.25
CA ASP A 58 13.30 5.97 -0.14
C ASP A 58 13.04 5.40 -1.56
N ILE A 59 12.00 5.87 -2.26
CA ILE A 59 11.78 5.55 -3.67
C ILE A 59 12.70 6.40 -4.55
N GLU A 60 13.48 5.76 -5.40
CA GLU A 60 14.34 6.43 -6.39
C GLU A 60 13.66 6.56 -7.74
N VAL A 61 12.96 5.51 -8.18
CA VAL A 61 12.30 5.46 -9.49
C VAL A 61 10.97 4.75 -9.37
N VAL A 62 9.96 5.25 -10.08
CA VAL A 62 8.74 4.51 -10.38
C VAL A 62 8.54 4.51 -11.88
N SER A 63 8.39 3.35 -12.48
CA SER A 63 8.11 3.22 -13.91
C SER A 63 6.97 2.25 -14.18
N CYS A 64 6.29 2.48 -15.30
CA CYS A 64 5.23 1.63 -15.80
C CYS A 64 5.54 1.31 -17.26
N LYS A 65 5.62 0.01 -17.57
CA LYS A 65 5.74 -0.45 -18.95
C LYS A 65 4.35 -0.81 -19.44
N ASN A 66 3.84 -0.09 -20.43
CA ASN A 66 2.60 -0.43 -21.11
C ASN A 66 2.92 -0.74 -22.59
N GLU A 67 2.03 -1.43 -23.30
CA GLU A 67 2.28 -1.85 -24.70
C GLU A 67 2.57 -0.66 -25.63
N ASP A 68 2.02 0.51 -25.32
CA ASP A 68 2.11 1.71 -26.16
C ASP A 68 3.14 2.75 -25.68
N TYR A 69 3.44 2.81 -24.37
CA TYR A 69 4.28 3.86 -23.78
C TYR A 69 4.96 3.40 -22.49
N ASP A 70 6.21 3.84 -22.30
CA ASP A 70 6.97 3.69 -21.06
C ASP A 70 6.95 5.02 -20.30
N PHE A 71 6.37 5.02 -19.08
CA PHE A 71 6.35 6.18 -18.20
C PHE A 71 7.31 5.98 -17.03
N GLY A 72 8.04 7.02 -16.64
CA GLY A 72 9.03 6.96 -15.56
C GLY A 72 9.10 8.27 -14.77
N TYR A 73 9.21 8.12 -13.45
CA TYR A 73 9.41 9.19 -12.48
C TYR A 73 10.68 8.90 -11.70
N VAL A 74 11.65 9.83 -11.67
CA VAL A 74 12.94 9.68 -10.99
C VAL A 74 13.09 10.72 -9.87
N ASN A 75 13.28 10.27 -8.62
CA ASN A 75 13.34 11.10 -7.41
C ASN A 75 14.74 11.63 -7.04
N VAL A 76 15.79 11.29 -7.80
CA VAL A 76 17.20 11.53 -7.42
C VAL A 76 17.61 13.02 -7.40
N PHE A 77 16.82 13.93 -8.02
CA PHE A 77 17.10 15.37 -8.08
C PHE A 77 15.84 16.26 -7.90
N GLY A 78 14.84 15.82 -7.14
CA GLY A 78 13.57 16.54 -7.02
C GLY A 78 12.56 16.29 -8.15
N GLY A 79 12.69 15.14 -8.84
CA GLY A 79 11.78 14.71 -9.91
C GLY A 79 12.31 15.00 -11.31
N VAL A 80 13.11 14.10 -11.89
CA VAL A 80 13.40 14.10 -13.33
C VAL A 80 12.47 13.09 -13.98
N GLY A 81 11.25 13.51 -14.31
CA GLY A 81 10.22 12.68 -14.93
C GLY A 81 8.85 13.34 -14.87
N GLU A 82 7.92 12.90 -15.71
CA GLU A 82 6.55 13.39 -15.69
C GLU A 82 5.78 12.77 -14.52
N ASN A 83 5.02 13.60 -13.79
CA ASN A 83 4.07 13.08 -12.81
C ASN A 83 2.96 12.35 -13.57
N PHE A 84 2.80 11.05 -13.31
CA PHE A 84 1.77 10.22 -13.93
C PHE A 84 0.85 9.59 -12.88
N ILE A 85 -0.27 9.04 -13.36
CA ILE A 85 -1.28 8.40 -12.52
C ILE A 85 -0.97 6.91 -12.40
N ILE A 86 -0.89 6.44 -11.16
CA ILE A 86 -0.89 5.03 -10.79
C ILE A 86 -2.35 4.59 -10.73
N TYR A 87 -2.70 3.69 -11.64
CA TYR A 87 -3.99 2.99 -11.68
C TYR A 87 -3.96 1.68 -10.89
N PRO A 88 -5.10 1.32 -10.26
CA PRO A 88 -5.33 0.01 -9.66
C PRO A 88 -5.04 -1.15 -10.58
N ASN A 89 -4.57 -2.26 -10.00
CA ASN A 89 -4.36 -3.55 -10.66
C ASN A 89 -3.39 -3.50 -11.86
N LYS A 90 -2.58 -2.44 -11.96
CA LYS A 90 -1.48 -2.36 -12.93
C LYS A 90 -0.16 -2.69 -12.25
N LYS A 91 0.76 -3.20 -13.06
CA LYS A 91 2.11 -3.54 -12.64
C LYS A 91 3.03 -2.34 -12.79
N TYR A 92 3.80 -2.06 -11.76
CA TYR A 92 4.80 -1.00 -11.72
C TYR A 92 6.14 -1.57 -11.29
N GLU A 93 7.19 -0.94 -11.79
CA GLU A 93 8.54 -1.15 -11.30
C GLU A 93 8.89 -0.01 -10.35
N ILE A 94 9.35 -0.34 -9.15
CA ILE A 94 9.82 0.62 -8.16
C ILE A 94 11.26 0.29 -7.80
N ILE A 95 12.15 1.27 -7.94
CA ILE A 95 13.53 1.18 -7.45
C ILE A 95 13.58 1.84 -6.09
N ALA A 96 13.96 1.08 -5.08
CA ALA A 96 14.10 1.52 -3.69
C ALA A 96 15.58 1.70 -3.33
N ASN A 97 15.90 2.76 -2.59
CA ASN A 97 17.25 3.03 -2.09
C ASN A 97 17.65 2.06 -0.96
N LYS A 98 16.68 1.58 -0.18
CA LYS A 98 16.84 0.61 0.89
C LYS A 98 15.57 -0.20 1.10
N ASP A 99 15.62 -1.18 1.98
CA ASP A 99 14.46 -1.96 2.42
C ASP A 99 13.45 -1.12 3.24
N PHE A 100 12.15 -1.16 2.90
CA PHE A 100 11.08 -0.51 3.67
C PHE A 100 9.67 -1.05 3.38
N ASN A 101 8.71 -0.73 4.26
CA ASN A 101 7.28 -0.96 4.01
C ASN A 101 6.68 0.22 3.25
N LEU A 102 6.15 -0.03 2.06
CA LEU A 102 5.53 0.98 1.21
C LEU A 102 4.24 1.51 1.83
N VAL A 103 4.16 2.84 1.97
CA VAL A 103 2.96 3.55 2.43
C VAL A 103 2.19 4.03 1.21
N LEU A 104 1.00 3.47 0.98
CA LEU A 104 0.12 3.95 -0.08
C LEU A 104 -0.62 5.24 0.34
N PRO A 105 -0.86 6.19 -0.58
CA PRO A 105 -1.74 7.32 -0.31
C PRO A 105 -3.13 6.82 0.08
N LYS A 106 -3.70 7.34 1.17
CA LYS A 106 -5.10 7.07 1.51
C LYS A 106 -6.00 7.95 0.64
N SER A 107 -6.97 7.34 -0.03
CA SER A 107 -8.15 8.02 -0.59
C SER A 107 -9.01 8.62 0.51
#